data_AF-A0A7X9HDJ1-F1
#
_entry.id   AF-A0A7X9HDJ1-F1
#
_cell.length_a   1.000
_cell.length_b   1.000
_cell.length_c   1.000
_cell.angle_alpha   90.00
_cell.angle_beta   90.00
_cell.angle_gamma   90.00
#
_symmetry.space_group_name_H-M   'P 1'
#
loop_
_entity.id
_entity.type
_entity.pdbx_description
1 polymer ?
#
loop_
_entity_poly.entity_id
_entity_poly.type
_entity_poly.pdbx_seq_one_letter_code
_entity_poly.pdbx_strand_id
1 'polypeptide(L)'
;MTNTADADKQLHPFIKNEWLKTKRDAFMVKILFIIAGYTGITLGLNAIRATAPLWFVWLLIIIQLILYFSIFTVSYLRAKECGFKRFSFVILLILSVLGRVENWELVIIPVLLVIMLVISARNKNLLETNTL
;
A
#
# COMPACT_ATOMS: atom_id res chain seq x y z
N MET A 1 13.85 24.67 38.15
CA MET A 1 12.54 24.00 38.22
C MET A 1 11.94 24.05 36.83
N THR A 2 12.22 23.04 36.01
CA THR A 2 11.68 22.89 34.66
C THR A 2 10.20 22.54 34.77
N ASN A 3 9.34 23.38 34.21
CA ASN A 3 7.88 23.22 34.25
C ASN A 3 7.48 21.87 33.66
N THR A 4 6.82 21.04 34.46
CA THR A 4 6.22 19.76 34.05
C THR A 4 5.25 19.91 32.86
N ALA A 5 4.68 21.11 32.70
CA ALA A 5 3.82 21.47 31.57
C ALA A 5 4.55 21.53 30.21
N ASP A 6 5.85 21.83 30.18
CA ASP A 6 6.62 21.88 28.93
C ASP A 6 7.08 20.48 28.49
N ALA A 7 7.33 19.58 29.45
CA ALA A 7 7.65 18.18 29.16
C ALA A 7 6.44 17.43 28.58
N ASP A 8 5.24 17.65 29.12
CA ASP A 8 4.00 17.01 28.65
C ASP A 8 3.61 17.48 27.23
N LYS A 9 3.82 18.77 26.93
CA LYS A 9 3.64 19.34 25.57
C LYS A 9 4.62 18.79 24.53
N GLN A 10 5.81 18.34 24.93
CA GLN A 10 6.79 17.71 24.03
C GLN A 10 6.61 16.19 23.90
N LEU A 11 6.09 15.54 24.94
CA LEU A 11 5.83 14.10 24.94
C LEU A 11 4.69 13.73 23.97
N HIS A 12 3.62 14.53 23.95
CA HIS A 12 2.46 14.30 23.08
C HIS A 12 2.80 14.28 21.56
N PRO A 13 3.57 15.24 21.00
CA PRO A 13 3.99 15.18 19.60
C PRO A 13 5.01 14.06 19.34
N PHE A 14 5.87 13.71 20.31
CA PHE A 14 6.84 12.62 20.16
C PHE A 14 6.16 11.24 20.03
N ILE A 15 5.25 10.91 20.96
CA ILE A 15 4.49 9.65 20.94
C ILE A 15 3.66 9.55 19.66
N LYS A 16 3.04 10.65 19.24
CA LYS A 16 2.24 10.71 18.01
C LYS A 16 3.08 10.47 16.75
N ASN A 17 4.30 11.00 16.69
CA ASN A 17 5.19 10.81 15.55
C ASN A 17 5.69 9.36 15.45
N GLU A 18 6.03 8.74 16.58
CA GLU A 18 6.40 7.31 16.63
C GLU A 18 5.24 6.39 16.22
N TRP A 19 4.01 6.71 16.64
CA TRP A 19 2.82 5.97 16.23
C TRP A 19 2.55 6.07 14.72
N LEU A 20 2.72 7.26 14.13
CA LEU A 20 2.57 7.48 12.69
C LEU A 20 3.66 6.76 11.88
N LYS A 21 4.90 6.75 12.39
CA LYS A 21 6.02 6.01 11.80
C LYS A 21 5.74 4.52 11.80
N THR A 22 5.29 3.98 12.93
CA THR A 22 4.88 2.57 13.07
C THR A 22 3.77 2.20 12.08
N LYS A 23 2.75 3.06 11.91
CA LYS A 23 1.69 2.82 10.91
C LYS A 23 2.21 2.79 9.48
N ARG A 24 3.12 3.70 9.12
CA ARG A 24 3.73 3.75 7.79
C ARG A 24 4.59 2.51 7.55
N ASP A 25 5.40 2.13 8.52
CA ASP A 25 6.30 0.98 8.40
C ASP A 25 5.49 -0.32 8.30
N ALA A 26 4.39 -0.46 9.05
CA ALA A 26 3.45 -1.58 8.91
C ALA A 26 2.83 -1.67 7.51
N PHE A 27 2.43 -0.54 6.92
CA PHE A 27 1.94 -0.48 5.54
C PHE A 27 3.04 -0.90 4.55
N MET A 28 4.27 -0.39 4.73
CA MET A 28 5.41 -0.71 3.87
C MET A 28 5.76 -2.20 3.90
N VAL A 29 5.82 -2.80 5.09
CA VAL A 29 6.06 -4.24 5.23
C VAL A 29 4.93 -5.03 4.55
N LYS A 30 3.67 -4.67 4.81
CA LYS A 30 2.52 -5.38 4.22
C LYS A 30 2.53 -5.32 2.69
N ILE A 31 2.75 -4.16 2.10
CA ILE A 31 2.76 -4.01 0.64
C ILE A 31 3.98 -4.70 0.00
N LEU A 32 5.13 -4.67 0.67
CA LEU A 32 6.34 -5.34 0.21
C LEU A 32 6.16 -6.86 0.20
N PHE A 33 5.54 -7.45 1.23
CA PHE A 33 5.19 -8.88 1.23
C PHE A 33 4.23 -9.25 0.11
N ILE A 34 3.21 -8.43 -0.15
CA ILE A 34 2.25 -8.69 -1.24
C ILE A 34 2.94 -8.63 -2.59
N ILE A 35 3.79 -7.63 -2.83
CA ILE A 35 4.53 -7.47 -4.09
C ILE A 35 5.53 -8.61 -4.28
N ALA A 36 6.31 -8.96 -3.25
CA ALA A 36 7.24 -10.08 -3.31
C ALA A 36 6.50 -11.40 -3.61
N GLY A 37 5.36 -11.65 -2.95
CA GLY A 37 4.49 -12.78 -3.23
C GLY A 37 3.96 -12.77 -4.67
N TYR A 38 3.48 -11.63 -5.14
CA TYR A 38 2.97 -11.46 -6.50
C TYR A 38 4.05 -11.77 -7.54
N THR A 39 5.24 -11.17 -7.40
CA THR A 39 6.38 -11.38 -8.29
C THR A 39 6.86 -12.84 -8.23
N GLY A 40 6.97 -13.42 -7.04
CA GLY A 40 7.37 -14.81 -6.85
C GLY A 40 6.43 -15.80 -7.54
N ILE A 41 5.12 -15.64 -7.33
CA ILE A 41 4.12 -16.46 -8.02
C ILE A 41 4.17 -16.22 -9.53
N THR A 42 4.32 -14.97 -9.99
CA THR A 42 4.40 -14.65 -11.43
C THR A 42 5.60 -15.33 -12.10
N LEU A 43 6.78 -15.24 -11.49
CA LEU A 43 8.01 -15.89 -12.00
C LEU A 43 7.91 -17.41 -11.95
N GLY A 44 7.41 -17.95 -10.83
CA GLY A 44 7.22 -19.39 -10.66
C GLY A 44 6.24 -19.97 -11.68
N LEU A 45 5.10 -19.30 -11.89
CA LEU A 45 4.10 -19.68 -12.87
C LEU A 45 4.69 -19.66 -14.28
N ASN A 46 5.48 -18.63 -14.63
CA ASN A 46 6.15 -18.59 -15.94
C ASN A 46 7.16 -19.74 -16.13
N ALA A 47 7.88 -20.15 -15.08
CA ALA A 47 8.85 -21.23 -15.14
C ALA A 47 8.21 -22.61 -15.29
N ILE A 48 7.07 -22.86 -14.62
CA ILE A 48 6.43 -24.18 -14.59
C ILE A 48 5.21 -24.32 -15.50
N ARG A 49 4.77 -23.24 -16.17
CA ARG A 49 3.55 -23.22 -16.99
C ARG A 49 3.49 -24.37 -18.00
N ALA A 50 4.62 -24.71 -18.61
CA ALA A 50 4.70 -25.73 -19.64
C ALA A 50 4.76 -27.17 -19.10
N THR A 51 5.08 -27.36 -17.81
CA THR A 51 5.37 -28.67 -17.22
C THR A 51 4.42 -29.05 -16.09
N ALA A 52 3.72 -28.09 -15.51
CA ALA A 52 2.81 -28.30 -14.39
C ALA A 52 1.42 -28.77 -14.83
N PRO A 53 0.72 -29.54 -13.99
CA PRO A 53 -0.64 -29.95 -14.26
C PRO A 53 -1.59 -28.74 -14.28
N LEU A 54 -2.57 -28.77 -15.20
CA LEU A 54 -3.45 -27.64 -15.50
C LEU A 54 -4.17 -27.09 -14.25
N TRP A 55 -4.62 -27.96 -13.34
CA TRP A 55 -5.30 -27.55 -12.11
C TRP A 55 -4.40 -26.72 -11.18
N PHE A 56 -3.10 -27.04 -11.12
CA PHE A 56 -2.12 -26.33 -10.30
C PHE A 56 -1.82 -24.95 -10.89
N VAL A 57 -1.71 -24.86 -12.22
CA VAL A 57 -1.56 -23.58 -12.92
C VAL A 57 -2.75 -22.67 -12.64
N TRP A 58 -3.98 -23.17 -12.73
CA TRP A 58 -5.18 -22.39 -12.41
C TRP A 58 -5.21 -21.89 -10.96
N LEU A 59 -4.83 -22.74 -10.01
CA LEU A 59 -4.72 -22.36 -8.61
C LEU A 59 -3.72 -21.22 -8.42
N LEU A 60 -2.55 -21.28 -9.07
CA LEU A 60 -1.56 -20.20 -9.03
C LEU A 60 -2.06 -18.91 -9.70
N ILE A 61 -2.80 -19.00 -10.82
CA ILE A 61 -3.42 -17.83 -11.47
C ILE A 61 -4.41 -17.15 -10.50
N ILE A 62 -5.24 -17.93 -9.81
CA ILE A 62 -6.20 -17.40 -8.83
C ILE A 62 -5.46 -16.70 -7.68
N ILE A 63 -4.41 -17.32 -7.14
CA ILE A 63 -3.57 -16.72 -6.10
C ILE A 63 -2.94 -15.42 -6.60
N GLN A 64 -2.39 -15.42 -7.82
CA GLN A 64 -1.81 -14.25 -8.46
C GLN A 64 -2.84 -13.12 -8.59
N LEU A 65 -4.09 -13.44 -8.96
CA LEU A 65 -5.17 -12.47 -9.06
C LEU A 65 -5.56 -11.89 -7.70
N ILE A 66 -5.64 -12.72 -6.66
CA ILE A 66 -5.92 -12.27 -5.29
C ILE A 66 -4.82 -11.32 -4.80
N LEU A 67 -3.55 -11.68 -5.02
CA LEU A 67 -2.40 -10.85 -4.66
C LEU A 67 -2.42 -9.51 -5.42
N TYR A 68 -2.72 -9.54 -6.72
CA TYR A 68 -2.87 -8.35 -7.54
C TYR A 68 -3.90 -7.38 -6.97
N PHE A 69 -5.14 -7.83 -6.74
CA PHE A 69 -6.19 -7.00 -6.16
C PHE A 69 -5.84 -6.51 -4.75
N SER A 70 -5.12 -7.32 -3.96
CA SER A 70 -4.68 -6.95 -2.62
C SER A 70 -3.77 -5.72 -2.61
N ILE A 71 -2.93 -5.52 -3.64
CA ILE A 71 -2.10 -4.31 -3.79
C ILE A 71 -2.99 -3.06 -3.85
N PHE A 72 -4.04 -3.10 -4.67
CA PHE A 72 -4.98 -1.99 -4.81
C PHE A 72 -5.83 -1.79 -3.56
N THR A 73 -6.29 -2.87 -2.91
CA THR A 73 -7.08 -2.79 -1.67
C THR A 73 -6.27 -2.16 -0.53
N VAL A 74 -5.03 -2.59 -0.32
CA VAL A 74 -4.16 -2.03 0.73
C VAL A 74 -3.83 -0.56 0.44
N SER A 75 -3.58 -0.22 -0.83
CA SER A 75 -3.37 1.16 -1.27
C SER A 75 -4.62 2.02 -1.07
N TYR A 76 -5.82 1.50 -1.36
CA TYR A 76 -7.09 2.18 -1.13
C TYR A 76 -7.32 2.47 0.36
N LEU A 77 -7.11 1.48 1.22
CA LEU A 77 -7.25 1.66 2.67
C LEU A 77 -6.33 2.78 3.18
N ARG A 78 -5.09 2.81 2.68
CA ARG A 78 -4.13 3.87 3.03
C ARG A 78 -4.55 5.25 2.50
N ALA A 79 -5.04 5.32 1.25
CA ALA A 79 -5.58 6.56 0.69
C ALA A 79 -6.76 7.09 1.53
N LYS A 80 -7.66 6.20 1.98
CA LYS A 80 -8.77 6.54 2.85
C LYS A 80 -8.31 7.08 4.20
N GLU A 81 -7.29 6.48 4.82
CA GLU A 81 -6.65 7.00 6.03
C GLU A 81 -6.03 8.39 5.82
N CYS A 82 -5.59 8.70 4.60
CA CYS A 82 -5.03 10.01 4.22
C CYS A 82 -6.09 11.03 3.77
N GLY A 83 -7.39 10.76 3.96
CA GLY A 83 -8.48 11.70 3.67
C GLY A 83 -9.03 11.65 2.24
N PHE A 84 -8.49 10.77 1.40
CA PHE A 84 -8.88 10.61 0.00
C PHE A 84 -10.05 9.63 -0.14
N LYS A 85 -11.29 10.13 0.04
CA LYS A 85 -12.47 9.28 0.27
C LYS A 85 -13.26 8.85 -0.98
N ARG A 86 -13.60 9.77 -1.90
CA ARG A 86 -14.53 9.48 -3.02
C ARG A 86 -13.86 9.14 -4.34
N PHE A 87 -12.88 9.93 -4.78
CA PHE A 87 -12.23 9.72 -6.08
C PHE A 87 -11.24 8.55 -6.09
N SER A 88 -10.67 8.21 -4.94
CA SER A 88 -9.60 7.21 -4.88
C SER A 88 -10.06 5.78 -5.12
N PHE A 89 -11.31 5.44 -4.82
CA PHE A 89 -11.83 4.13 -5.20
C PHE A 89 -11.94 3.98 -6.72
N VAL A 90 -12.52 4.98 -7.39
CA VAL A 90 -12.70 4.98 -8.85
C VAL A 90 -11.36 4.98 -9.56
N ILE A 91 -10.42 5.82 -9.13
CA ILE A 91 -9.06 5.88 -9.71
C ILE A 91 -8.33 4.54 -9.53
N LEU A 92 -8.39 3.92 -8.35
CA LEU A 92 -7.73 2.63 -8.12
C LEU A 92 -8.38 1.49 -8.86
N LEU A 93 -9.70 1.54 -9.07
CA LEU A 93 -10.40 0.55 -9.89
C LEU A 93 -10.01 0.67 -11.37
N ILE A 94 -9.95 1.89 -11.90
CA ILE A 94 -9.47 2.15 -13.26
C ILE A 94 -8.02 1.67 -13.40
N LEU A 95 -7.13 2.03 -12.47
CA LEU A 95 -5.73 1.57 -12.47
C LEU A 95 -5.63 0.04 -12.42
N SER A 96 -6.48 -0.62 -11.62
CA SER A 96 -6.48 -2.08 -11.48
C SER A 96 -6.89 -2.77 -12.79
N VAL A 97 -7.89 -2.24 -13.49
CA VAL A 97 -8.29 -2.76 -14.79
C VAL A 97 -7.21 -2.47 -15.84
N LEU A 98 -6.70 -1.24 -15.87
CA LEU A 98 -5.69 -0.81 -16.84
C LEU A 98 -4.37 -1.57 -16.68
N GLY A 99 -3.98 -1.94 -15.46
CA GLY A 99 -2.75 -2.71 -15.22
C GLY A 99 -2.77 -4.12 -15.77
N ARG A 100 -3.96 -4.70 -15.99
CA ARG A 100 -4.11 -5.99 -16.65
C ARG A 100 -4.11 -5.90 -18.17
N VAL A 101 -4.21 -4.70 -18.73
CA VAL A 101 -4.05 -4.48 -20.17
C VAL A 101 -2.56 -4.50 -20.47
N GLU A 102 -2.14 -5.38 -21.37
CA GLU A 102 -0.81 -5.35 -22.02
C GLU A 102 0.40 -5.23 -21.05
N ASN A 103 0.35 -5.94 -19.91
CA ASN A 103 1.42 -5.95 -18.89
C ASN A 103 1.73 -4.57 -18.26
N TRP A 104 0.81 -3.62 -18.32
CA TRP A 104 0.97 -2.30 -17.67
C TRP A 104 1.17 -2.38 -16.16
N GLU A 105 0.89 -3.52 -15.53
CA GLU A 105 1.18 -3.82 -14.12
C GLU A 105 2.62 -3.49 -13.70
N LEU A 106 3.60 -3.67 -14.60
CA LEU A 106 5.01 -3.34 -14.33
C LEU A 106 5.25 -1.84 -14.14
N VAL A 107 4.40 -1.00 -14.73
CA VAL A 107 4.47 0.47 -14.60
C VAL A 107 3.54 0.94 -13.49
N ILE A 108 2.33 0.39 -13.41
CA ILE A 108 1.29 0.86 -12.49
C ILE A 108 1.65 0.55 -11.02
N ILE A 109 2.21 -0.62 -10.71
CA ILE A 109 2.57 -0.99 -9.34
C ILE A 109 3.63 -0.04 -8.74
N PRO A 110 4.78 0.22 -9.39
CA PRO A 110 5.77 1.15 -8.83
C PRO A 110 5.25 2.59 -8.78
N VAL A 111 4.49 3.04 -9.78
CA VAL A 111 3.86 4.38 -9.75
C VAL A 111 2.89 4.50 -8.58
N LEU A 112 2.06 3.50 -8.34
CA LEU A 112 1.12 3.45 -7.22
C LEU A 112 1.85 3.52 -5.87
N LEU A 113 2.95 2.78 -5.73
CA LEU A 113 3.79 2.85 -4.53
C LEU A 113 4.36 4.25 -4.29
N VAL A 114 4.93 4.87 -5.33
CA VAL A 114 5.50 6.23 -5.23
C VAL A 114 4.40 7.23 -4.84
N ILE A 115 3.23 7.15 -5.49
CA ILE A 115 2.08 8.01 -5.15
C ILE A 115 1.67 7.80 -3.69
N MET A 116 1.55 6.55 -3.22
CA MET A 116 1.17 6.27 -1.84
C MET A 116 2.22 6.72 -0.82
N LEU A 117 3.51 6.61 -1.15
CA LEU A 117 4.61 7.14 -0.35
C LEU A 117 4.58 8.66 -0.27
N VAL A 118 4.40 9.34 -1.40
CA VAL A 118 4.29 10.81 -1.47
C VAL A 118 3.06 11.28 -0.69
N ILE A 119 1.90 10.65 -0.87
CA ILE A 119 0.69 10.96 -0.10
C ILE A 119 0.93 10.74 1.39
N SER A 120 1.55 9.62 1.78
CA SER A 120 1.88 9.34 3.17
C SER A 120 2.90 10.32 3.76
N ALA A 121 3.80 10.89 2.94
CA ALA A 121 4.74 11.92 3.36
C ALA A 121 4.10 13.30 3.48
N ARG A 122 3.17 13.65 2.57
CA ARG A 122 2.39 14.90 2.60
C ARG A 122 1.33 14.90 3.71
N ASN A 123 0.88 13.74 4.17
CA ASN A 123 -0.04 13.60 5.30
C ASN A 123 0.57 14.00 6.66
N LYS A 124 1.78 14.61 6.65
CA LYS A 124 2.21 15.49 7.73
C LYS A 124 1.24 16.67 7.92
N ASN A 125 0.43 17.08 6.94
CA ASN A 125 -0.52 18.20 7.12
C ASN A 125 -1.78 17.91 7.95
N LEU A 126 -1.94 16.71 8.53
CA LEU A 126 -2.80 16.53 9.73
C LEU A 126 -2.22 17.22 10.99
N LEU A 127 -1.05 17.86 10.86
CA LEU A 127 -0.34 18.61 11.91
C LEU A 127 -0.99 19.95 12.30
N GLU A 128 -1.82 20.58 11.47
CA GLU A 128 -2.35 21.92 11.77
C GLU A 128 -3.88 22.00 11.93
N THR A 129 -4.63 21.03 11.42
CA THR A 129 -6.10 21.16 11.30
C THR A 129 -6.92 20.52 12.42
N ASN A 130 -6.29 19.90 13.42
CA ASN A 130 -6.98 19.42 14.64
C ASN A 130 -6.55 20.19 15.90
N THR A 131 -5.99 21.39 15.74
CA THR A 131 -5.67 22.34 16.83
C THR A 131 -6.56 23.60 16.76
N LEU A 132 -7.82 23.45 16.32
CA LEU A 132 -8.89 24.43 16.54
C LEU A 132 -9.99 23.78 17.36
#